data_AF-B4EV49-F1
#
_entry.id   AF-B4EV49-F1
#
_cell.length_a   1.000
_cell.length_b   1.000
_cell.length_c   1.000
_cell.angle_alpha   90.00
_cell.angle_beta   90.00
_cell.angle_gamma   90.00
#
_symmetry.space_group_name_H-M   'P 1'
#
loop_
_entity.id
_entity.type
_entity.pdbx_description
1 polymer ?
#
loop_
_entity_poly.entity_id
_entity_poly.type
_entity_poly.pdbx_seq_one_letter_code
_entity_poly.pdbx_strand_id
1 'polypeptide(L)'
;MNQNKLITKKKLMELKDSESLEFMIGFLSLVIFSKEIFKSNFELSEFIKDAFKIEYKRYVVSSRTLMFSRLAKDIVRKYSDGNHFTAKNTVVNIIYEKLDQLPINDIALEAKKKENKKRKGKNTTTESISKWIKGFRGE
;
A
#
# COMPACT_ATOMS: atom_id res chain seq x y z
N MET A 1 11.69 6.65 6.80
CA MET A 1 12.05 5.62 5.79
C MET A 1 11.01 5.64 4.68
N ASN A 2 11.38 6.04 3.47
CA ASN A 2 10.49 6.02 2.32
C ASN A 2 10.64 4.65 1.64
N GLN A 3 9.84 3.67 2.07
CA GLN A 3 9.93 2.29 1.58
C GLN A 3 9.16 2.04 0.27
N ASN A 4 8.91 3.07 -0.54
CA ASN A 4 8.35 2.91 -1.88
C ASN A 4 9.43 2.41 -2.84
N LYS A 5 9.91 1.17 -2.66
CA LYS A 5 10.49 0.42 -3.78
C LYS A 5 9.30 0.05 -4.66
N LEU A 6 9.21 0.71 -5.81
CA LEU A 6 8.26 0.47 -6.89
C LEU A 6 7.94 -1.03 -6.96
N ILE A 7 6.66 -1.41 -6.93
CA ILE A 7 6.29 -2.79 -7.27
C ILE A 7 6.65 -2.95 -8.74
N THR A 8 7.68 -3.74 -9.00
CA THR A 8 8.19 -3.96 -10.34
C THR A 8 7.44 -5.10 -11.01
N LYS A 9 7.37 -5.06 -12.34
CA LYS A 9 6.90 -6.20 -13.15
C LYS A 9 7.65 -7.50 -12.79
N LYS A 10 8.91 -7.39 -12.36
CA LYS A 10 9.70 -8.51 -11.82
C LYS A 10 9.05 -9.17 -10.59
N LYS A 11 8.65 -8.39 -9.58
CA LYS A 11 7.97 -8.94 -8.38
C LYS A 11 6.63 -9.59 -8.72
N LEU A 12 5.96 -9.10 -9.76
CA LEU A 12 4.73 -9.69 -10.25
C LEU A 12 4.97 -11.06 -10.89
N MET A 13 6.07 -11.21 -11.64
CA MET A 13 6.51 -12.52 -12.16
C MET A 13 6.86 -13.48 -11.03
N GLU A 14 7.60 -13.02 -10.01
CA GLU A 14 7.91 -13.83 -8.82
C GLU A 14 6.64 -14.33 -8.10
N LEU A 15 5.60 -13.50 -7.99
CA LEU A 15 4.30 -13.93 -7.45
C LEU A 15 3.63 -14.98 -8.35
N LYS A 16 3.66 -14.78 -9.66
CA LYS A 16 3.06 -15.71 -10.61
C LYS A 16 3.67 -17.11 -10.47
N ASP A 17 5.00 -17.18 -10.37
CA ASP A 17 5.76 -18.42 -10.28
C ASP A 17 5.68 -19.09 -8.89
N SER A 18 5.39 -18.32 -7.84
CA SER A 18 5.29 -18.85 -6.47
C SER A 18 3.93 -19.50 -6.19
N GLU A 19 3.94 -20.68 -5.57
CA GLU A 19 2.75 -21.34 -5.00
C GLU A 19 2.59 -21.09 -3.49
N SER A 20 3.43 -20.25 -2.89
CA SER A 20 3.38 -19.99 -1.45
C SER A 20 2.32 -18.94 -1.10
N LEU A 21 1.44 -19.32 -0.18
CA LEU A 21 0.45 -18.41 0.40
C LEU A 21 1.12 -17.26 1.15
N GLU A 22 2.20 -17.56 1.87
CA GLU A 22 3.02 -16.59 2.60
C GLU A 22 3.64 -15.57 1.65
N PHE A 23 4.12 -16.03 0.49
CA PHE A 23 4.63 -15.14 -0.54
C PHE A 23 3.54 -14.20 -1.07
N MET A 24 2.34 -14.71 -1.33
CA MET A 24 1.20 -13.89 -1.72
C MET A 24 0.84 -12.84 -0.65
N ILE A 25 0.81 -13.22 0.63
CA ILE A 25 0.55 -12.28 1.73
C ILE A 25 1.65 -11.22 1.82
N GLY A 26 2.93 -11.62 1.68
CA GLY A 26 4.07 -10.71 1.63
C GLY A 26 3.95 -9.71 0.47
N PHE A 27 3.58 -10.18 -0.72
CA PHE A 27 3.33 -9.33 -1.87
C PHE A 27 2.17 -8.35 -1.64
N LEU A 28 1.05 -8.83 -1.08
CA LEU A 28 -0.10 -8.00 -0.75
C LEU A 28 0.25 -6.90 0.25
N SER A 29 1.16 -7.16 1.19
CA SER A 29 1.65 -6.12 2.10
C SER A 29 2.29 -4.96 1.32
N LEU A 30 3.15 -5.25 0.34
CA LEU A 30 3.79 -4.23 -0.49
C LEU A 30 2.76 -3.44 -1.31
N VAL A 31 1.79 -4.16 -1.89
CA VAL A 31 0.73 -3.59 -2.73
C VAL A 31 -0.18 -2.67 -1.94
N ILE A 32 -0.66 -3.13 -0.79
CA ILE A 32 -1.62 -2.40 0.05
C ILE A 32 -1.01 -1.13 0.61
N PHE A 33 0.25 -1.19 1.03
CA PHE A 33 0.94 -0.02 1.58
C PHE A 33 1.47 0.94 0.50
N SER A 34 1.44 0.56 -0.78
CA SER A 34 1.80 1.46 -1.89
C SER A 34 0.70 2.49 -2.15
N LYS A 35 1.05 3.78 -1.99
CA LYS A 35 0.18 4.91 -2.39
C LYS A 35 0.21 5.20 -3.89
N GLU A 36 1.14 4.59 -4.60
CA GLU A 36 1.29 4.74 -6.05
C GLU A 36 0.32 3.83 -6.79
N ILE A 37 0.01 2.65 -6.23
CA ILE A 37 -0.97 1.71 -6.79
C ILE A 37 -2.40 2.08 -6.38
N PHE A 38 -2.62 2.30 -5.09
CA PHE A 38 -3.92 2.71 -4.57
C PHE A 38 -3.79 4.09 -3.97
N LYS A 39 -4.50 5.08 -4.52
CA LYS A 39 -4.47 6.48 -4.07
C LYS A 39 -5.31 6.68 -2.82
N SER A 40 -6.41 5.93 -2.69
CA SER A 40 -7.34 6.04 -1.55
C SER A 40 -7.60 4.69 -0.87
N ASN A 41 -8.13 4.75 0.35
CA ASN A 41 -8.55 3.53 1.04
C ASN A 41 -9.79 2.90 0.40
N PHE A 42 -10.65 3.71 -0.22
CA PHE A 42 -11.82 3.24 -0.95
C PHE A 42 -11.40 2.44 -2.19
N GLU A 43 -10.47 2.97 -2.98
CA GLU A 43 -9.91 2.24 -4.12
C GLU A 43 -9.27 0.91 -3.70
N LEU A 44 -8.56 0.91 -2.56
CA LEU A 44 -8.01 -0.31 -1.99
C LEU A 44 -9.11 -1.30 -1.55
N SER A 45 -10.22 -0.82 -0.98
CA SER A 45 -11.33 -1.72 -0.59
C SER A 45 -12.01 -2.34 -1.81
N GLU A 46 -12.15 -1.60 -2.91
CA GLU A 46 -12.68 -2.14 -4.17
C GLU A 46 -11.76 -3.25 -4.72
N PHE A 47 -10.43 -3.04 -4.71
CA PHE A 47 -9.48 -4.10 -5.06
C PHE A 47 -9.66 -5.36 -4.22
N ILE A 48 -9.83 -5.22 -2.90
CA ILE A 48 -10.01 -6.36 -2.00
C ILE A 48 -11.32 -7.09 -2.32
N LYS A 49 -12.38 -6.34 -2.61
CA LYS A 49 -13.68 -6.87 -3.04
C LYS A 49 -13.54 -7.65 -4.34
N ASP A 50 -12.84 -7.10 -5.33
CA ASP A 50 -12.71 -7.73 -6.64
C ASP A 50 -11.85 -8.99 -6.60
N ALA A 51 -10.69 -8.93 -5.92
CA ALA A 51 -9.71 -10.00 -5.86
C ALA A 51 -10.12 -11.15 -4.91
N PHE A 52 -10.76 -10.84 -3.78
CA PHE A 52 -11.03 -11.83 -2.73
C PHE A 52 -12.52 -12.07 -2.47
N LYS A 53 -13.40 -11.27 -3.08
CA LYS A 53 -14.85 -11.26 -2.81
C LYS A 53 -15.15 -10.99 -1.33
N ILE A 54 -14.38 -10.07 -0.73
CA ILE A 54 -14.52 -9.64 0.67
C ILE A 54 -14.88 -8.16 0.69
N GLU A 55 -16.00 -7.84 1.33
CA GLU A 55 -16.42 -6.45 1.53
C GLU A 55 -16.25 -6.07 3.01
N TYR A 56 -15.50 -4.99 3.24
CA TYR A 56 -15.20 -4.53 4.59
C TYR A 56 -16.13 -3.40 5.02
N LYS A 57 -16.54 -3.44 6.29
CA LYS A 57 -17.27 -2.36 6.94
C LYS A 57 -16.44 -1.07 6.94
N ARG A 58 -17.11 0.08 6.94
CA ARG A 58 -16.48 1.42 6.90
C ARG A 58 -15.36 1.63 7.93
N TYR A 59 -15.52 1.13 9.15
CA TYR A 59 -14.48 1.27 10.19
C TYR A 59 -13.19 0.51 9.84
N VAL A 60 -13.26 -0.59 9.07
CA VAL A 60 -12.09 -1.32 8.59
C VAL A 60 -11.41 -0.55 7.47
N VAL A 61 -12.19 -0.01 6.54
CA VAL A 61 -11.70 0.81 5.40
C VAL A 61 -11.04 2.12 5.87
N SER A 62 -11.24 2.53 7.12
CA SER A 62 -10.59 3.71 7.69
C SER A 62 -9.05 3.65 7.69
N SER A 63 -8.44 2.45 7.71
CA SER A 63 -6.99 2.28 7.79
C SER A 63 -6.49 1.14 6.91
N ARG A 64 -5.43 1.40 6.12
CA ARG A 64 -4.77 0.39 5.29
C ARG A 64 -4.18 -0.75 6.11
N THR A 65 -3.62 -0.44 7.28
CA THR A 65 -3.09 -1.46 8.20
C THR A 65 -4.21 -2.35 8.73
N LEU A 66 -5.37 -1.76 9.03
CA LEU A 66 -6.52 -2.52 9.50
C LEU A 66 -7.09 -3.40 8.38
N MET A 67 -7.21 -2.89 7.15
CA MET A 67 -7.58 -3.68 5.98
C MET A 67 -6.60 -4.83 5.73
N PHE A 68 -5.28 -4.57 5.77
CA PHE A 68 -4.27 -5.61 5.56
C PHE A 68 -4.33 -6.69 6.65
N SER A 69 -4.38 -6.31 7.92
CA SER A 69 -4.43 -7.28 9.02
C SER A 69 -5.67 -8.17 8.98
N ARG A 70 -6.83 -7.61 8.59
CA ARG A 70 -8.05 -8.39 8.34
C ARG A 70 -7.89 -9.31 7.15
N LEU A 71 -7.38 -8.77 6.03
CA LEU A 71 -7.20 -9.53 4.79
C LEU A 71 -6.24 -10.70 4.96
N ALA A 72 -5.11 -10.50 5.62
CA ALA A 72 -4.15 -11.56 5.88
C ALA A 72 -4.79 -12.72 6.67
N LYS A 73 -5.56 -12.40 7.72
CA LYS A 73 -6.31 -13.41 8.48
C LYS A 73 -7.36 -14.13 7.63
N ASP A 74 -8.11 -13.39 6.82
CA ASP A 74 -9.14 -13.97 5.97
C ASP A 74 -8.55 -14.85 4.86
N ILE A 75 -7.42 -14.46 4.28
CA ILE A 75 -6.67 -15.25 3.28
C ILE A 75 -6.17 -16.57 3.88
N VAL A 76 -5.50 -16.52 5.04
CA VAL A 76 -4.99 -17.73 5.71
C VAL A 76 -6.12 -18.70 6.03
N ARG A 77 -7.26 -18.18 6.52
CA ARG A 77 -8.43 -19.00 6.83
C ARG A 77 -9.10 -19.57 5.59
N LYS A 78 -9.23 -18.78 4.52
CA LYS A 78 -9.97 -19.16 3.31
C LYS A 78 -9.20 -20.14 2.43
N TYR A 79 -7.88 -20.04 2.42
CA TYR A 79 -7.02 -20.80 1.53
C TYR A 79 -6.02 -21.71 2.26
N SER A 80 -6.38 -22.16 3.47
CA SER A 80 -5.58 -23.13 4.24
C SER A 80 -5.27 -24.40 3.45
N ASP A 81 -6.18 -24.79 2.56
CA ASP A 81 -6.12 -26.04 1.80
C ASP A 81 -5.35 -25.90 0.48
N GLY A 82 -4.63 -24.78 0.29
CA GLY A 82 -3.78 -24.53 -0.89
C GLY A 82 -4.52 -24.01 -2.12
N ASN A 83 -5.85 -23.89 -2.09
CA ASN A 83 -6.70 -23.46 -3.22
C ASN A 83 -6.69 -21.94 -3.53
N HIS A 84 -5.54 -21.27 -3.37
CA HIS A 84 -5.41 -19.81 -3.56
C HIS A 84 -5.08 -19.37 -5.00
N PHE A 85 -4.83 -20.30 -5.93
CA PHE A 85 -4.37 -20.00 -7.30
C PHE A 85 -5.28 -19.05 -8.07
N THR A 86 -6.60 -19.22 -7.98
CA THR A 86 -7.56 -18.35 -8.66
C THR A 86 -7.45 -16.91 -8.14
N ALA A 87 -7.42 -16.74 -6.82
CA ALA A 87 -7.26 -15.43 -6.20
C ALA A 87 -5.90 -14.81 -6.54
N LYS A 88 -4.83 -15.61 -6.54
CA LYS A 88 -3.49 -15.19 -6.95
C LYS A 88 -3.50 -14.63 -8.38
N ASN A 89 -4.11 -15.35 -9.32
CA ASN A 89 -4.21 -14.92 -10.71
C ASN A 89 -5.03 -13.62 -10.86
N THR A 90 -6.13 -13.49 -10.12
CA THR A 90 -6.89 -12.24 -10.08
C THR A 90 -6.07 -11.07 -9.56
N VAL A 91 -5.30 -11.26 -8.47
CA VAL A 91 -4.38 -10.25 -7.94
C VAL A 91 -3.35 -9.86 -9.00
N VAL A 92 -2.71 -10.84 -9.67
CA VAL A 92 -1.71 -10.57 -10.70
C VAL A 92 -2.30 -9.71 -11.82
N ASN A 93 -3.48 -10.06 -12.32
CA ASN A 93 -4.13 -9.33 -13.42
C ASN A 93 -4.46 -7.89 -13.02
N ILE A 94 -5.11 -7.68 -11.87
CA ILE A 94 -5.49 -6.32 -11.42
C ILE A 94 -4.24 -5.46 -11.22
N ILE A 95 -3.18 -6.01 -10.63
CA ILE A 95 -1.95 -5.24 -10.39
C ILE A 95 -1.20 -4.96 -11.70
N TYR A 96 -1.21 -5.89 -12.67
CA TYR A 96 -0.67 -5.65 -14.00
C TYR A 96 -1.36 -4.46 -14.68
N GLU A 97 -2.70 -4.46 -14.71
CA GLU A 97 -3.49 -3.38 -15.29
C GLU A 97 -3.23 -2.03 -14.60
N LYS A 98 -3.17 -2.04 -13.26
CA LYS A 98 -2.83 -0.83 -12.49
C LYS A 98 -1.46 -0.29 -12.84
N LEU A 99 -0.46 -1.16 -13.02
CA LEU A 99 0.91 -0.75 -13.37
C LEU A 99 1.01 -0.21 -14.80
N ASP A 100 0.28 -0.77 -15.75
CA ASP A 100 0.26 -0.30 -17.15
C ASP A 100 -0.45 1.06 -17.30
N GLN A 101 -1.41 1.36 -16.43
CA GLN A 101 -2.09 2.66 -16.37
C GLN A 101 -1.24 3.76 -15.70
N LEU A 102 -0.09 3.43 -15.10
CA LEU A 102 0.79 4.45 -14.52
C LEU A 102 1.54 5.20 -15.62
N PRO A 103 1.53 6.55 -15.61
CA PRO A 103 2.24 7.33 -16.61
C PRO A 103 3.74 7.02 -16.57
N ILE A 104 4.28 6.60 -17.72
CA ILE A 104 5.69 6.18 -17.93
C ILE A 104 6.70 7.27 -17.49
N ASN A 105 6.28 8.53 -17.39
CA ASN A 105 7.16 9.69 -17.19
C ASN A 105 7.22 10.26 -15.75
N ASP A 106 6.41 9.81 -14.80
CA ASP A 106 6.32 10.51 -13.49
C ASP A 106 7.27 9.99 -12.42
N ILE A 107 7.88 8.82 -12.56
CA ILE A 107 8.80 8.27 -11.53
C ILE A 107 10.04 9.17 -11.38
N ALA A 108 10.55 9.73 -12.48
CA ALA A 108 11.70 10.65 -12.47
C ALA A 108 11.32 12.10 -12.10
N LEU A 109 10.12 12.55 -12.47
CA LEU A 109 9.64 13.93 -12.22
C LEU A 109 9.08 14.11 -10.81
N GLU A 110 8.39 13.12 -10.24
CA GLU A 110 7.91 13.13 -8.86
C GLU A 110 9.06 13.08 -7.84
N ALA A 111 10.12 12.32 -8.15
CA ALA A 111 11.34 12.28 -7.33
C ALA A 111 11.98 13.69 -7.23
N LYS A 112 12.12 14.38 -8.36
CA LYS A 112 12.66 15.75 -8.42
C LYS A 112 11.73 16.80 -7.79
N LYS A 113 10.41 16.68 -7.95
CA LYS A 113 9.43 17.59 -7.32
C LYS A 113 9.38 17.42 -5.79
N LYS A 114 9.51 16.20 -5.26
CA LYS A 114 9.53 15.93 -3.81
C LYS A 114 10.83 16.37 -3.14
N GLU A 115 11.96 16.31 -3.85
CA GLU A 115 13.24 16.86 -3.40
C GLU A 115 13.19 18.39 -3.27
N ASN A 116 12.62 19.08 -4.26
CA ASN A 116 12.42 20.53 -4.20
C ASN A 116 11.38 20.97 -3.14
N LYS A 117 10.37 20.15 -2.84
CA LYS A 117 9.35 20.46 -1.80
C LYS A 117 9.86 20.24 -0.37
N LYS A 118 10.89 19.39 -0.15
CA LYS A 118 11.55 19.20 1.15
C LYS A 118 12.31 20.44 1.64
N ARG A 119 12.63 21.40 0.77
CA ARG A 119 13.30 22.65 1.13
C ARG A 119 12.38 23.73 1.71
N LYS A 120 11.05 23.59 1.63
CA LYS A 120 10.11 24.45 2.36
C LYS A 120 9.77 23.80 3.70
N GLY A 121 10.41 24.31 4.76
CA GLY A 121 10.40 23.77 6.12
C GLY A 121 9.01 23.37 6.59
N LYS A 122 8.85 22.11 6.99
CA LYS A 122 7.69 21.65 7.73
C LYS A 122 8.02 21.79 9.21
N ASN A 123 7.21 22.56 9.94
CA ASN A 123 7.24 22.56 11.40
C ASN A 123 7.07 21.12 11.87
N THR A 124 8.06 20.57 12.54
CA THR A 124 7.99 19.24 13.14
C THR A 124 7.13 19.30 14.41
N THR A 125 6.62 18.15 14.85
CA THR A 125 5.90 18.05 16.13
C THR A 125 6.78 18.53 17.29
N THR A 126 8.08 18.23 17.23
CA THR A 126 9.09 18.69 18.20
C THR A 126 9.25 20.21 18.21
N GLU A 127 9.27 20.85 17.03
CA GLU A 127 9.32 22.32 16.91
C GLU A 127 8.02 23.00 17.36
N SER A 128 6.89 22.31 17.21
CA SER A 128 5.60 22.83 17.68
C SER A 128 5.54 22.79 19.22
N ILE A 129 6.01 21.69 19.81
CA ILE A 129 6.12 21.54 21.27
C ILE A 129 7.13 22.54 21.86
N SER A 130 8.28 22.74 21.21
CA SER A 130 9.28 23.69 21.71
C SER A 130 8.79 25.14 21.68
N LYS A 131 7.99 25.54 20.67
CA LYS A 131 7.33 26.85 20.63
C LYS A 131 6.31 27.02 21.78
N TRP A 132 5.56 25.98 22.12
CA TRP A 132 4.64 26.02 23.26
C TRP A 132 5.38 26.18 24.59
N ILE A 133 6.49 25.45 24.77
CA ILE A 133 7.31 25.55 25.99
C ILE A 133 7.91 26.96 26.13
N LYS A 134 8.39 27.57 25.03
CA LYS A 134 8.90 28.94 25.04
C LYS A 134 7.82 29.96 25.39
N GLY A 135 6.65 29.85 24.77
CA GLY A 135 5.50 30.71 25.08
C GLY A 135 5.05 30.61 26.54
N PHE A 136 5.18 29.44 27.17
CA PHE A 136 4.88 29.25 28.58
C PHE A 136 5.96 29.85 29.51
N ARG A 137 7.21 29.92 29.05
CA ARG A 137 8.34 30.49 29.79
C ARG A 137 8.50 32.01 29.62
N GLY A 138 7.76 32.62 28.69
CA GLY A 138 7.86 34.05 28.38
C GLY A 138 9.14 34.44 27.64
N GLU A 139 9.78 33.49 26.94
CA GLU A 139 10.97 33.67 26.09
C GLU A 139 10.63 33.77 24.60
#